data_AF-A0A6L3VQC3-F1
#
_entry.id   AF-A0A6L3VQC3-F1
#
_cell.length_a   1.000
_cell.length_b   1.000
_cell.length_c   1.000
_cell.angle_alpha   90.00
_cell.angle_beta   90.00
_cell.angle_gamma   90.00
#
_symmetry.space_group_name_H-M   'P 1'
#
loop_
_entity.id
_entity.type
_entity.pdbx_description
1 polymer ?
#
loop_
_entity_poly.entity_id
_entity_poly.type
_entity_poly.pdbx_seq_one_letter_code
_entity_poly.pdbx_strand_id
1 'polypeptide(L)'
;MDIVVQWVRVYWTKESRGGPGAVRRSVLPEAFPLPEAEPPFVHEMHMLERNGFSPSTTVTSGHPPKSQVEMTEADNCLRVLPVRDAPEWASSGLDVTWRPAAVTMRPRQTLRWQINHRLTAEGGWYYRLDTLNVSYGNRTTEVFLRPPTHRVDERSLL
;
A
#
# COMPACT_ATOMS: atom_id res chain seq x y z
N MET A 1 -7.01 3.57 -19.47
CA MET A 1 -6.49 3.89 -18.13
C MET A 1 -4.98 3.78 -18.13
N ASP A 2 -4.27 4.89 -17.98
CA ASP A 2 -2.83 4.88 -17.66
C ASP A 2 -2.70 4.95 -16.13
N ILE A 3 -3.01 3.83 -15.46
CA ILE A 3 -3.00 3.75 -14.00
C ILE A 3 -1.92 2.76 -13.59
N VAL A 4 -1.00 3.24 -12.76
CA VAL A 4 0.00 2.39 -12.14
C VAL A 4 -0.24 2.37 -10.64
N VAL A 5 -0.25 1.17 -10.07
CA VAL A 5 -0.39 0.96 -8.64
C VAL A 5 0.87 0.29 -8.12
N GLN A 6 1.40 0.78 -6.99
CA GLN A 6 2.42 0.07 -6.23
C GLN A 6 1.94 -0.15 -4.81
N TRP A 7 1.92 -1.41 -4.39
CA TRP A 7 1.78 -1.77 -2.98
C TRP A 7 3.16 -1.96 -2.39
N VAL A 8 3.44 -1.33 -1.25
CA VAL A 8 4.57 -1.69 -0.39
C VAL A 8 4.02 -2.23 0.91
N ARG A 9 4.17 -3.54 1.13
CA ARG A 9 3.61 -4.27 2.27
C ARG A 9 4.73 -4.77 3.19
N VAL A 10 4.77 -4.22 4.39
CA VAL A 10 5.73 -4.61 5.43
C VAL A 10 5.04 -5.48 6.45
N TYR A 11 5.56 -6.68 6.71
CA TYR A 11 4.99 -7.66 7.64
C TYR A 11 5.92 -7.88 8.82
N TRP A 12 5.38 -7.85 10.04
CA TRP A 12 6.13 -8.18 11.25
C TRP A 12 5.24 -8.84 12.30
N THR A 13 5.87 -9.50 13.26
CA THR A 13 5.24 -10.17 14.39
C THR A 13 5.42 -9.33 15.66
N LYS A 14 5.10 -9.91 16.82
CA LYS A 14 5.40 -9.27 18.10
C LYS A 14 6.90 -9.07 18.35
N GLU A 15 7.78 -9.86 17.73
CA GLU A 15 9.23 -9.82 17.99
C GLU A 15 9.83 -8.43 17.77
N SER A 16 9.51 -7.77 16.64
CA SER A 16 9.94 -6.40 16.38
C SER A 16 8.91 -5.34 16.79
N ARG A 17 7.82 -5.65 17.52
CA ARG A 17 6.82 -4.62 17.86
C ARG A 17 7.42 -3.48 18.70
N GLY A 18 8.37 -3.77 19.58
CA GLY A 18 8.99 -2.81 20.49
C GLY A 18 9.89 -1.76 19.81
N GLY A 19 10.42 -0.83 20.61
CA GLY A 19 11.18 0.34 20.16
C GLY A 19 12.28 0.05 19.12
N PRO A 20 13.21 -0.90 19.37
CA PRO A 20 14.25 -1.22 18.40
C PRO A 20 13.71 -1.70 17.05
N GLY A 21 12.63 -2.47 17.06
CA GLY A 21 11.98 -2.92 15.84
C GLY A 21 11.17 -1.82 15.13
N ALA A 22 10.59 -0.88 15.88
CA ALA A 22 9.96 0.31 15.32
C ALA A 22 10.98 1.19 14.57
N VAL A 23 12.18 1.39 15.13
CA VAL A 23 13.29 2.11 14.47
C VAL A 23 13.72 1.39 13.18
N ARG A 24 13.82 0.06 13.22
CA ARG A 24 14.13 -0.73 12.01
C ARG A 24 13.08 -0.55 10.92
N ARG A 25 11.79 -0.49 11.28
CA ARG A 25 10.70 -0.30 10.30
C ARG A 25 10.58 1.13 9.80
N SER A 26 10.92 2.14 10.60
CA SER A 26 10.77 3.55 10.21
C SER A 26 11.70 3.97 9.07
N VAL A 27 12.76 3.20 8.81
CA VAL A 27 13.71 3.44 7.71
C VAL A 27 13.41 2.61 6.46
N LEU A 28 12.39 1.75 6.49
CA LEU A 28 12.02 0.95 5.33
C LEU A 28 11.41 1.84 4.23
N PRO A 29 11.72 1.57 2.94
CA PRO A 29 11.17 2.39 1.86
C PRO A 29 9.65 2.34 1.80
N GLU A 30 9.03 3.50 1.54
CA GLU A 30 7.57 3.63 1.29
C GLU A 30 7.23 3.48 -0.21
N ALA A 31 8.24 3.45 -1.07
CA ALA A 31 8.11 3.34 -2.51
C ALA A 31 9.40 2.79 -3.13
N PHE A 32 9.27 2.19 -4.31
CA PHE A 32 10.37 1.66 -5.11
C PHE A 32 10.26 2.15 -6.55
N PRO A 33 11.38 2.16 -7.32
CA PRO A 33 11.32 2.39 -8.76
C PRO A 33 10.29 1.49 -9.44
N LEU A 34 9.54 2.01 -10.41
CA LEU A 34 8.63 1.22 -11.21
C LEU A 34 9.40 0.31 -12.19
N PRO A 35 8.93 -0.92 -12.41
CA PRO A 35 9.46 -1.78 -13.46
C PRO A 35 9.13 -1.22 -14.85
N GLU A 36 9.83 -1.71 -15.86
CA GLU A 36 9.43 -1.53 -17.25
C GLU A 36 8.24 -2.45 -17.54
N ALA A 37 7.01 -1.91 -17.41
CA ALA A 37 5.77 -2.62 -17.67
C ALA A 37 4.75 -1.66 -18.31
N GLU A 38 3.90 -2.20 -19.18
CA GLU A 38 2.84 -1.42 -19.84
C GLU A 38 1.64 -1.22 -18.90
N PRO A 39 1.21 0.04 -18.66
CA PRO A 39 0.01 0.32 -17.88
C PRO A 39 -1.28 -0.18 -18.56
N PRO A 40 -2.30 -0.57 -17.78
CA PRO A 40 -2.30 -0.60 -16.32
C PRO A 40 -1.55 -1.80 -15.75
N PHE A 41 -0.87 -1.61 -14.61
CA PHE A 41 -0.26 -2.71 -13.85
C PHE A 41 -0.22 -2.44 -12.34
N VAL A 42 -0.02 -3.50 -11.58
CA VAL A 42 0.23 -3.50 -10.14
C VAL A 42 1.65 -3.99 -9.88
N HIS A 43 2.42 -3.22 -9.13
CA HIS A 43 3.76 -3.56 -8.64
C HIS A 43 3.69 -3.79 -7.12
N GLU A 44 3.73 -5.04 -6.68
CA GLU A 44 3.67 -5.36 -5.25
C GLU A 44 5.06 -5.64 -4.69
N MET A 45 5.44 -4.89 -3.66
CA MET A 45 6.66 -5.05 -2.88
C MET A 45 6.31 -5.64 -1.52
N HIS A 46 7.01 -6.70 -1.14
CA HIS A 46 6.84 -7.38 0.14
C HIS A 46 8.14 -7.33 0.94
N MET A 47 8.05 -6.93 2.20
CA MET A 47 9.17 -6.92 3.14
C MET A 47 8.74 -7.62 4.42
N LEU A 48 9.34 -8.77 4.73
CA LEU A 48 8.94 -9.62 5.86
C LEU A 48 10.03 -9.64 6.94
N GLU A 49 9.61 -9.51 8.20
CA GLU A 49 10.51 -9.54 9.37
C GLU A 49 11.44 -10.76 9.37
N ARG A 50 10.89 -11.95 9.12
CA ARG A 50 11.66 -13.22 9.08
C ARG A 50 12.78 -13.23 8.04
N ASN A 51 12.70 -12.39 7.01
CA ASN A 51 13.70 -12.25 5.96
C ASN A 51 14.55 -10.98 6.16
N GLY A 52 14.56 -10.42 7.37
CA GLY A 52 15.27 -9.18 7.68
C GLY A 52 14.70 -7.93 6.99
N PHE A 53 13.46 -7.99 6.50
CA PHE A 53 12.82 -6.98 5.64
C PHE A 53 13.47 -6.79 4.26
N SER A 54 14.22 -7.77 3.75
CA SER A 54 14.69 -7.74 2.36
C SER A 54 13.49 -7.69 1.39
N PRO A 55 13.49 -6.78 0.39
CA PRO A 55 12.37 -6.62 -0.51
C PRO A 55 12.28 -7.75 -1.53
N SER A 56 11.07 -8.24 -1.77
CA SER A 56 10.70 -9.09 -2.91
C SER A 56 9.58 -8.43 -3.71
N THR A 57 9.52 -8.68 -5.02
CA THR A 57 8.58 -7.99 -5.92
C THR A 57 7.77 -8.93 -6.79
N THR A 58 6.54 -8.53 -7.11
CA THR A 58 5.67 -9.11 -8.12
C THR A 58 5.11 -7.99 -9.01
N VAL A 59 5.00 -8.24 -10.30
CA VAL A 59 4.33 -7.34 -11.25
C VAL A 59 3.17 -8.08 -11.90
N THR A 60 1.99 -7.46 -11.93
CA THR A 60 0.78 -8.05 -12.51
C THR A 60 0.13 -7.04 -13.45
N SER A 61 -0.11 -7.46 -14.69
CA SER A 61 -0.83 -6.64 -15.66
C SER A 61 -2.28 -6.44 -15.25
N GLY A 62 -2.83 -5.27 -15.56
CA GLY A 62 -4.20 -4.90 -15.23
C GLY A 62 -4.32 -4.02 -13.99
N HIS A 63 -5.56 -3.88 -13.52
CA HIS A 63 -5.89 -3.12 -12.32
C HIS A 63 -5.78 -3.98 -11.06
N PRO A 64 -5.55 -3.40 -9.88
CA PRO A 64 -5.71 -4.13 -8.64
C PRO A 64 -7.15 -4.67 -8.54
N PRO A 65 -7.34 -5.82 -7.89
CA PRO A 65 -8.67 -6.36 -7.66
C PRO A 65 -9.50 -5.39 -6.80
N LYS A 66 -10.82 -5.35 -7.03
CA LYS A 66 -11.75 -4.50 -6.26
C LYS A 66 -11.75 -4.80 -4.76
N SER A 67 -11.38 -6.02 -4.37
CA SER A 67 -11.19 -6.42 -2.97
C SER A 67 -10.00 -5.75 -2.29
N GLN A 68 -9.09 -5.12 -3.05
CA GLN A 68 -7.94 -4.39 -2.51
C GLN A 68 -8.05 -2.89 -2.72
N VAL A 69 -8.54 -2.45 -3.89
CA VAL A 69 -8.70 -1.02 -4.19
C VAL A 69 -9.97 -0.81 -4.99
N GLU A 70 -10.88 -0.01 -4.45
CA GLU A 70 -11.99 0.53 -5.22
C GLU A 70 -11.47 1.70 -6.06
N MET A 71 -11.64 1.58 -7.38
CA MET A 71 -11.27 2.61 -8.34
C MET A 71 -12.46 2.93 -9.24
N THR A 72 -12.72 4.22 -9.45
CA THR A 72 -13.78 4.69 -10.36
C THR A 72 -13.25 5.88 -11.13
N GLU A 73 -13.30 5.82 -12.46
CA GLU A 73 -12.92 6.92 -13.33
C GLU A 73 -14.19 7.56 -13.91
N ALA A 74 -14.32 8.88 -13.74
CA ALA A 74 -15.38 9.68 -14.31
C ALA A 74 -14.88 11.11 -14.52
N ASP A 75 -15.30 11.78 -15.59
CA ASP A 75 -14.97 13.19 -15.88
C ASP A 75 -13.46 13.50 -15.78
N ASN A 76 -12.63 12.59 -16.33
CA ASN A 76 -11.16 12.67 -16.30
C ASN A 76 -10.59 12.78 -14.87
N CYS A 77 -11.29 12.20 -13.90
CA CYS A 77 -10.87 12.09 -12.52
C CYS A 77 -10.90 10.62 -12.10
N LEU A 78 -9.85 10.19 -11.40
CA LEU A 78 -9.75 8.87 -10.79
C LEU A 78 -10.06 8.98 -9.30
N ARG A 79 -11.13 8.35 -8.85
CA ARG A 79 -11.46 8.19 -7.43
C ARG A 79 -10.85 6.88 -6.93
N VAL A 80 -10.06 6.95 -5.86
CA VAL A 80 -9.30 5.84 -5.27
C VAL A 80 -9.66 5.65 -3.81
N LEU A 81 -9.92 4.41 -3.41
CA LEU A 81 -10.20 4.04 -2.03
C LEU A 81 -9.64 2.64 -1.70
N PRO A 82 -8.59 2.51 -0.87
CA PRO A 82 -8.05 1.20 -0.50
C PRO A 82 -9.00 0.43 0.41
N VAL A 83 -9.29 -0.82 0.07
CA VAL A 83 -10.10 -1.72 0.90
C VAL A 83 -9.23 -2.30 2.00
N ARG A 84 -9.72 -2.26 3.25
CA ARG A 84 -8.99 -2.79 4.42
C ARG A 84 -9.26 -4.29 4.58
N ASP A 85 -8.76 -5.08 3.63
CA ASP A 85 -8.95 -6.52 3.70
C ASP A 85 -7.80 -7.21 4.45
N ALA A 86 -8.17 -8.26 5.20
CA ALA A 86 -7.21 -9.19 5.75
C ALA A 86 -6.81 -10.19 4.65
N PRO A 87 -5.55 -10.64 4.61
CA PRO A 87 -5.19 -11.74 3.73
C PRO A 87 -5.93 -13.01 4.14
N GLU A 88 -6.15 -13.94 3.23
CA GLU A 88 -6.97 -15.16 3.45
C GLU A 88 -6.53 -16.00 4.69
N TRP A 89 -5.25 -15.94 5.04
CA TRP A 89 -4.69 -16.65 6.20
C TRP A 89 -4.90 -15.95 7.55
N ALA A 90 -5.55 -14.77 7.57
CA ALA A 90 -5.74 -13.98 8.79
C ALA A 90 -7.14 -13.35 8.87
N SER A 91 -7.54 -13.02 10.08
CA SER A 91 -8.67 -12.13 10.36
C SER A 91 -8.18 -10.73 10.71
N SER A 92 -8.95 -9.72 10.30
CA SER A 92 -8.68 -8.34 10.68
C SER A 92 -9.02 -8.14 12.16
N GLY A 93 -8.05 -7.67 12.94
CA GLY A 93 -8.25 -7.22 14.31
C GLY A 93 -8.41 -5.71 14.43
N LEU A 94 -8.66 -5.01 13.31
CA LEU A 94 -8.96 -3.59 13.23
C LEU A 94 -10.40 -3.34 13.68
N ASP A 95 -10.58 -2.49 14.69
CA ASP A 95 -11.84 -1.84 14.99
C ASP A 95 -11.87 -0.50 14.24
N VAL A 96 -12.86 -0.27 13.39
CA VAL A 96 -12.91 0.89 12.48
C VAL A 96 -14.21 1.66 12.62
N THR A 97 -14.29 2.48 13.64
CA THR A 97 -15.36 3.49 13.82
C THR A 97 -15.20 4.68 12.88
N TRP A 98 -13.99 4.95 12.36
CA TRP A 98 -13.73 6.05 11.42
C TRP A 98 -12.85 5.63 10.23
N ARG A 99 -13.18 6.13 9.04
CA ARG A 99 -12.42 5.88 7.80
C ARG A 99 -12.35 7.15 6.93
N PRO A 100 -11.18 7.46 6.35
CA PRO A 100 -11.08 8.55 5.38
C PRO A 100 -11.96 8.33 4.14
N ALA A 101 -12.42 9.43 3.54
CA ALA A 101 -13.12 9.39 2.26
C ALA A 101 -12.17 9.03 1.11
N ALA A 102 -12.73 8.53 0.01
CA ALA A 102 -11.96 8.29 -1.22
C ALA A 102 -11.27 9.56 -1.71
N VAL A 103 -10.07 9.41 -2.27
CA VAL A 103 -9.30 10.51 -2.86
C VAL A 103 -9.62 10.61 -4.34
N THR A 104 -9.92 11.82 -4.81
CA THR A 104 -10.11 12.10 -6.23
C THR A 104 -8.83 12.71 -6.82
N MET A 105 -8.33 12.11 -7.90
CA MET A 105 -7.09 12.47 -8.57
C MET A 105 -7.37 12.92 -10.01
N ARG A 106 -6.70 13.97 -10.46
CA ARG A 106 -6.62 14.37 -11.88
C ARG A 106 -5.42 13.69 -12.55
N PRO A 107 -5.32 13.69 -13.89
CA PRO A 107 -4.14 13.17 -14.57
C PRO A 107 -2.87 13.87 -14.09
N ARG A 108 -1.78 13.12 -14.11
CA ARG A 108 -0.44 13.46 -13.61
C ARG A 108 -0.34 13.63 -12.09
N GLN A 109 -1.42 13.37 -11.34
CA GLN A 109 -1.37 13.35 -9.88
C GLN A 109 -0.98 11.98 -9.36
N THR A 110 -0.44 11.98 -8.15
CA THR A 110 -0.04 10.78 -7.42
C THR A 110 -0.65 10.77 -6.02
N LEU A 111 -0.87 9.57 -5.49
CA LEU A 111 -1.37 9.33 -4.15
C LEU A 111 -0.39 8.44 -3.40
N ARG A 112 -0.16 8.74 -2.11
CA ARG A 112 0.38 7.80 -1.12
C ARG A 112 -0.61 7.64 0.03
N TRP A 113 -1.05 6.42 0.27
CA TRP A 113 -1.99 6.09 1.34
C TRP A 113 -1.38 5.01 2.24
N GLN A 114 -1.25 5.30 3.54
CA GLN A 114 -0.62 4.40 4.49
C GLN A 114 -1.62 3.87 5.51
N ILE A 115 -1.63 2.55 5.70
CA ILE A 115 -2.58 1.85 6.58
C ILE A 115 -1.81 0.86 7.45
N ASN A 116 -1.96 1.00 8.77
CA ASN A 116 -1.52 -0.04 9.70
C ASN A 116 -2.63 -1.08 9.88
N HIS A 117 -2.24 -2.35 9.93
CA HIS A 117 -3.11 -3.47 10.20
C HIS A 117 -2.60 -4.25 11.40
N ARG A 118 -3.55 -4.66 12.24
CA ARG A 118 -3.37 -5.72 13.23
C ARG A 118 -4.19 -6.92 12.76
N LEU A 119 -3.53 -8.04 12.57
CA LEU A 119 -4.08 -9.26 12.02
C LEU A 119 -3.95 -10.38 13.07
N THR A 120 -4.94 -11.26 13.11
CA THR A 120 -4.91 -12.49 13.93
C THR A 120 -4.86 -13.68 12.98
N ALA A 121 -3.92 -14.58 13.19
CA ALA A 121 -3.85 -15.88 12.51
C ALA A 121 -3.58 -16.99 13.53
N GLU A 122 -3.56 -18.26 13.10
CA GLU A 122 -3.34 -19.41 13.99
C GLU A 122 -2.05 -19.28 14.83
N GLY A 123 -1.00 -18.69 14.26
CA GLY A 123 0.29 -18.42 14.93
C GLY A 123 0.30 -17.20 15.87
N GLY A 124 -0.84 -16.55 16.07
CA GLY A 124 -1.00 -15.38 16.93
C GLY A 124 -1.11 -14.06 16.16
N TRP A 125 -0.56 -12.99 16.75
CA TRP A 125 -0.69 -11.64 16.21
C TRP A 125 0.36 -11.35 15.15
N TYR A 126 -0.12 -10.88 14.01
CA TYR A 126 0.68 -10.36 12.91
C TYR A 126 0.32 -8.90 12.68
N TYR A 127 1.29 -8.14 12.20
CA TYR A 127 1.12 -6.73 11.88
C TYR A 127 1.56 -6.51 10.45
N ARG A 128 0.85 -5.59 9.77
CA ARG A 128 1.15 -5.22 8.40
C ARG A 128 1.04 -3.70 8.26
N LEU A 129 2.01 -3.08 7.61
CA LEU A 129 1.92 -1.71 7.12
C LEU A 129 1.79 -1.78 5.62
N ASP A 130 0.67 -1.32 5.10
CA ASP A 130 0.45 -1.15 3.68
C ASP A 130 0.70 0.30 3.30
N THR A 131 1.51 0.51 2.28
CA THR A 131 1.59 1.79 1.56
C THR A 131 1.10 1.57 0.14
N LEU A 132 -0.05 2.14 -0.18
CA LEU A 132 -0.58 2.22 -1.53
C LEU A 132 -0.04 3.48 -2.20
N ASN A 133 0.72 3.31 -3.27
CA ASN A 133 1.05 4.39 -4.18
C ASN A 133 0.23 4.24 -5.48
N VAL A 134 -0.38 5.32 -5.95
CA VAL A 134 -1.14 5.34 -7.23
C VAL A 134 -0.67 6.51 -8.07
N SER A 135 -0.46 6.25 -9.36
CA SER A 135 -0.20 7.27 -10.38
C SER A 135 -1.28 7.19 -11.44
N TYR A 136 -1.83 8.34 -11.81
CA TYR A 136 -2.81 8.45 -12.89
C TYR A 136 -2.22 9.28 -14.02
N GLY A 137 -1.89 8.69 -15.16
CA GLY A 137 -1.37 9.37 -16.36
C GLY A 137 0.12 9.73 -16.33
N ASN A 138 0.89 9.30 -15.32
CA ASN A 138 2.34 9.48 -15.27
C ASN A 138 3.03 8.14 -15.00
N ARG A 139 4.11 7.84 -15.73
CA ARG A 139 4.74 6.52 -15.77
C ARG A 139 6.26 6.53 -15.69
N THR A 140 6.85 7.62 -15.20
CA THR A 140 8.31 7.65 -15.00
C THR A 140 8.71 6.62 -13.95
N THR A 141 9.84 5.93 -14.15
CA THR A 141 10.42 4.97 -13.20
C THR A 141 10.45 5.48 -11.76
N GLU A 142 10.68 6.77 -11.57
CA GLU A 142 10.82 7.40 -10.24
C GLU A 142 9.54 8.07 -9.72
N VAL A 143 8.37 7.84 -10.35
CA VAL A 143 7.14 8.60 -10.07
C VAL A 143 6.76 8.57 -8.58
N PHE A 144 6.97 7.45 -7.90
CA PHE A 144 6.67 7.29 -6.48
C PHE A 144 7.83 7.63 -5.54
N LEU A 145 9.02 7.89 -6.06
CA LEU A 145 10.15 8.37 -5.24
C LEU A 145 10.04 9.87 -4.94
N ARG A 146 9.20 10.58 -5.68
CA ARG A 146 8.88 11.99 -5.46
C ARG A 146 7.77 12.15 -4.42
N PRO A 147 7.66 13.32 -3.77
CA PRO A 147 6.52 13.63 -2.91
C PRO A 147 5.19 13.44 -3.67
N PRO A 148 4.19 12.78 -3.05
CA PRO A 148 2.91 12.56 -3.71
C PRO A 148 2.08 13.85 -3.77
N THR A 149 1.17 13.95 -4.74
CA THR A 149 0.20 15.05 -4.77
C THR A 149 -0.79 14.96 -3.61
N HIS A 150 -1.21 13.73 -3.29
CA HIS A 150 -2.15 13.42 -2.20
C HIS A 150 -1.50 12.49 -1.18
N ARG A 151 -1.68 12.76 0.11
CA ARG A 151 -1.23 11.89 1.20
C ARG A 151 -2.39 11.59 2.15
N VAL A 152 -2.56 10.32 2.47
CA VAL A 152 -3.46 9.87 3.54
C VAL A 152 -2.67 8.99 4.49
N ASP A 153 -2.73 9.31 5.78
CA ASP A 153 -2.03 8.58 6.84
C ASP A 153 -3.03 8.06 7.86
N GLU A 154 -3.23 6.75 7.85
CA GLU A 154 -4.09 6.03 8.80
C GLU A 154 -3.28 5.30 9.87
N ARG A 155 -1.95 5.49 9.91
CA ARG A 155 -1.06 4.75 10.81
C ARG A 155 -1.32 5.07 12.29
N SER A 156 -1.83 6.26 12.58
CA SER A 156 -2.15 6.75 13.93
C SER A 156 -3.51 6.30 14.45
N LEU A 157 -4.27 5.49 13.68
CA LEU A 157 -5.59 4.99 14.08
C LEU A 157 -5.52 3.65 14.84
N LEU A 158 -4.32 3.18 15.22
CA LEU A 158 -4.08 1.91 15.92
C LEU A 158 -3.12 2.05 17.10
#